data_AF-A0A8S3X1C0-F1
#
_entry.id   AF-A0A8S3X1C0-F1
#
_cell.length_a   1.000
_cell.length_b   1.000
_cell.length_c   1.000
_cell.angle_alpha   90.00
_cell.angle_beta   90.00
_cell.angle_gamma   90.00
#
_symmetry.space_group_name_H-M   'P 1'
#
loop_
_entity.id
_entity.type
_entity.pdbx_description
1 polymer ?
#
loop_
_entity_poly.entity_id
_entity_poly.type
_entity_poly.pdbx_seq_one_letter_code
_entity_poly.pdbx_strand_id
1 'polypeptide(L)'
;MTANMQRTPSNQFKLCSSNPDLSTASTSTDNNIFVNMRKRKQPEPDELNSIMDTLELKIANQMESFKVSIEAVVTDSVKNAVNLVLEREICKLTTSINDTLNQFNLRLNNMHDSENYMSNRQHAFDARLKTLEEDSLRRKEVPTQLSMLESKIDMMEQQVRQSNVEIVNLPERRDENLIAVLQNIGSIIKHPINPADIVSVHRVPHMVKSDQLLISENC
;
A
#
# COMPACT_ATOMS: atom_id res chain seq x y z
N MET A 1 -15.11 -31.55 -53.19
CA MET A 1 -14.01 -32.54 -53.09
C MET A 1 -14.36 -33.51 -51.96
N THR A 2 -15.25 -34.47 -52.18
CA THR A 2 -15.00 -35.88 -52.59
C THR A 2 -14.16 -36.70 -51.59
N ALA A 3 -14.91 -37.37 -50.70
CA ALA A 3 -14.89 -38.79 -50.33
C ALA A 3 -13.59 -39.63 -50.22
N ASN A 4 -13.49 -40.37 -49.11
CA ASN A 4 -13.21 -41.83 -49.04
C ASN A 4 -13.36 -42.25 -47.56
N MET A 5 -14.37 -42.98 -47.08
CA MET A 5 -14.82 -44.37 -47.30
C MET A 5 -13.77 -45.49 -47.17
N GLN A 6 -14.07 -46.41 -46.23
CA GLN A 6 -13.80 -47.86 -46.23
C GLN A 6 -12.36 -48.32 -45.90
N ARG A 7 -12.07 -49.40 -45.16
CA ARG A 7 -12.74 -50.71 -44.95
C ARG A 7 -12.16 -51.41 -43.69
N THR A 8 -12.97 -52.25 -43.05
CA THR A 8 -12.54 -53.43 -42.28
C THR A 8 -12.15 -54.60 -43.19
N PRO A 9 -11.33 -55.55 -42.70
CA PRO A 9 -11.58 -56.99 -42.87
C PRO A 9 -11.60 -57.66 -41.47
N SER A 10 -12.58 -58.48 -41.06
CA SER A 10 -13.00 -59.83 -41.50
C SER A 10 -11.93 -60.91 -41.36
N ASN A 11 -12.32 -62.01 -40.67
CA ASN A 11 -11.66 -63.32 -40.48
C ASN A 11 -11.03 -63.51 -39.09
N GLN A 12 -11.18 -64.63 -38.38
CA GLN A 12 -11.87 -65.89 -38.66
C GLN A 12 -12.00 -66.65 -37.32
N PHE A 13 -13.06 -67.45 -37.23
CA PHE A 13 -13.37 -68.49 -36.25
C PHE A 13 -12.18 -69.22 -35.60
N LYS A 14 -12.30 -69.46 -34.29
CA LYS A 14 -12.15 -70.80 -33.71
C LYS A 14 -12.87 -70.92 -32.37
N LEU A 15 -14.10 -71.42 -32.42
CA LEU A 15 -14.71 -72.16 -31.32
C LEU A 15 -13.90 -73.44 -31.13
N CYS A 16 -13.38 -73.69 -29.93
CA CYS A 16 -12.99 -75.03 -29.51
C CYS A 16 -14.00 -75.51 -28.46
N SER A 17 -15.15 -75.98 -28.95
CA SER A 17 -16.06 -76.84 -28.19
C SER A 17 -15.59 -78.29 -28.40
N SER A 18 -14.99 -78.90 -27.39
CA SER A 18 -14.77 -80.35 -27.37
C SER A 18 -15.89 -81.00 -26.57
N ASN A 19 -16.99 -81.31 -27.27
CA ASN A 19 -17.94 -82.34 -26.88
C ASN A 19 -17.30 -83.71 -27.15
N PRO A 20 -17.29 -84.66 -26.20
CA PRO A 20 -16.96 -86.04 -26.52
C PRO A 20 -18.18 -86.72 -27.16
N ASP A 21 -18.05 -87.14 -28.41
CA ASP A 21 -19.02 -87.97 -29.13
C ASP A 21 -19.19 -89.33 -28.44
N LEU A 22 -20.43 -89.66 -28.05
CA LEU A 22 -20.85 -91.02 -27.72
C LEU A 22 -21.01 -91.83 -29.02
N SER A 23 -20.21 -92.89 -29.19
CA SER A 23 -20.40 -93.84 -30.26
C SER A 23 -21.66 -94.70 -30.03
N THR A 24 -22.67 -94.46 -30.86
CA THR A 24 -23.77 -95.38 -31.13
C THR A 24 -23.30 -96.41 -32.15
N ALA A 25 -23.35 -97.70 -31.82
CA ALA A 25 -23.12 -98.78 -32.77
C ALA A 25 -24.23 -99.82 -32.62
N SER A 26 -25.12 -99.84 -33.61
CA SER A 26 -26.18 -100.82 -33.83
C SER A 26 -25.63 -102.05 -34.59
N THR A 27 -25.89 -103.22 -34.01
CA THR A 27 -26.20 -104.53 -34.65
C THR A 27 -25.56 -104.92 -36.00
N SER A 28 -24.69 -105.93 -36.00
CA SER A 28 -24.99 -107.25 -36.60
C SER A 28 -23.83 -108.27 -36.48
N THR A 29 -24.21 -109.47 -36.00
CA THR A 29 -23.68 -110.82 -36.28
C THR A 29 -22.24 -111.23 -35.90
N ASP A 30 -22.20 -112.23 -35.01
CA ASP A 30 -21.27 -113.36 -34.92
C ASP A 30 -19.78 -113.07 -34.68
N ASN A 31 -19.39 -113.13 -33.41
CA ASN A 31 -18.64 -114.28 -32.87
C ASN A 31 -18.27 -114.03 -31.40
N ASN A 32 -18.35 -115.09 -30.61
CA ASN A 32 -18.03 -115.16 -29.19
C ASN A 32 -16.74 -114.42 -28.82
N ILE A 33 -16.87 -113.19 -28.32
CA ILE A 33 -15.87 -112.56 -27.46
C ILE A 33 -16.57 -112.31 -26.14
N PHE A 34 -16.23 -113.12 -25.15
CA PHE A 34 -16.66 -112.94 -23.77
C PHE A 34 -16.25 -111.55 -23.31
N VAL A 35 -17.21 -110.65 -23.34
CA VAL A 35 -17.11 -109.28 -22.87
C VAL A 35 -16.91 -109.33 -21.36
N ASN A 36 -15.66 -109.33 -20.89
CA ASN A 36 -15.33 -108.91 -19.54
C ASN A 36 -15.40 -107.38 -19.49
N MET A 37 -16.62 -106.85 -19.69
CA MET A 37 -16.99 -105.55 -19.12
C MET A 37 -16.83 -105.73 -17.62
N ARG A 38 -15.66 -105.33 -17.09
CA ARG A 38 -15.60 -104.95 -15.68
C ARG A 38 -16.70 -103.92 -15.54
N LYS A 39 -17.84 -104.31 -14.95
CA LYS A 39 -18.76 -103.37 -14.34
C LYS A 39 -17.85 -102.50 -13.49
N ARG A 40 -17.56 -101.27 -13.93
CA ARG A 40 -16.93 -100.30 -13.05
C ARG A 40 -17.88 -100.27 -11.88
N LYS A 41 -17.40 -100.74 -10.72
CA LYS A 41 -18.11 -100.62 -9.47
C LYS A 41 -18.51 -99.14 -9.44
N GLN A 42 -19.81 -98.86 -9.52
CA GLN A 42 -20.23 -97.49 -9.30
C GLN A 42 -19.62 -97.11 -7.95
N PRO A 43 -18.92 -95.96 -7.86
CA PRO A 43 -18.39 -95.52 -6.59
C PRO A 43 -19.57 -95.61 -5.61
N GLU A 44 -19.33 -96.26 -4.47
CA GLU A 44 -20.33 -96.33 -3.41
C GLU A 44 -20.84 -94.90 -3.18
N PRO A 45 -22.14 -94.67 -2.92
CA PRO A 45 -22.70 -93.32 -2.79
C PRO A 45 -21.86 -92.39 -1.88
N ASP A 46 -21.14 -92.95 -0.91
CA ASP A 46 -20.20 -92.26 -0.03
C ASP A 46 -18.94 -91.68 -0.73
N GLU A 47 -18.40 -92.33 -1.77
CA GLU A 47 -17.23 -91.84 -2.53
C GLU A 47 -17.59 -90.66 -3.46
N LEU A 48 -18.80 -90.67 -4.05
CA LEU A 48 -19.28 -89.58 -4.90
C LEU A 48 -19.58 -88.32 -4.07
N ASN A 49 -20.17 -88.50 -2.89
CA ASN A 49 -20.40 -87.42 -1.93
C ASN A 49 -19.07 -86.81 -1.45
N SER A 50 -18.05 -87.64 -1.16
CA SER A 50 -16.72 -87.15 -0.78
C SER A 50 -16.02 -86.32 -1.86
N ILE A 51 -16.17 -86.69 -3.14
CA ILE A 51 -15.64 -85.91 -4.27
C ILE A 51 -16.40 -84.59 -4.42
N MET A 52 -17.72 -84.60 -4.24
CA MET A 52 -18.55 -83.40 -4.27
C MET A 52 -18.17 -82.45 -3.13
N ASP A 53 -18.02 -82.95 -1.91
CA ASP A 53 -17.58 -82.17 -0.74
C ASP A 53 -16.19 -81.55 -0.97
N THR A 54 -15.28 -82.30 -1.59
CA THR A 54 -13.93 -81.81 -1.93
C THR A 54 -13.98 -80.70 -2.99
N LEU A 55 -14.88 -80.82 -3.97
CA LEU A 55 -15.09 -79.82 -5.01
C LEU A 55 -15.72 -78.55 -4.42
N GLU A 56 -16.76 -78.68 -3.60
CA GLU A 56 -17.41 -77.57 -2.90
C GLU A 56 -16.40 -76.83 -2.01
N LEU A 57 -15.56 -77.58 -1.27
CA LEU A 57 -14.49 -77.00 -0.46
C LEU A 57 -13.48 -76.23 -1.31
N LYS A 58 -13.07 -76.75 -2.48
CA LYS A 58 -12.16 -76.05 -3.40
C LYS A 58 -12.79 -74.79 -4.00
N ILE A 59 -14.05 -74.84 -4.39
CA ILE A 59 -14.78 -73.68 -4.91
C ILE A 59 -14.92 -72.62 -3.82
N ALA A 60 -15.28 -73.02 -2.60
CA ALA A 60 -15.37 -72.12 -1.45
C ALA A 60 -14.02 -71.45 -1.16
N ASN A 61 -12.92 -72.22 -1.16
CA ASN A 61 -11.58 -71.69 -0.95
C ASN A 61 -11.15 -70.72 -2.07
N GLN A 62 -11.49 -71.01 -3.33
CA GLN A 62 -11.21 -70.11 -4.45
C GLN A 62 -12.05 -68.83 -4.36
N MET A 63 -13.34 -68.94 -4.02
CA MET A 63 -14.22 -67.79 -3.79
C MET A 63 -13.69 -66.90 -2.67
N GLU A 64 -13.24 -67.47 -1.55
CA GLU A 64 -12.66 -66.69 -0.46
C GLU A 64 -11.34 -66.01 -0.90
N SER A 65 -10.48 -66.71 -1.64
CA SER A 65 -9.27 -66.10 -2.20
C SER A 65 -9.57 -64.96 -3.17
N PHE A 66 -10.59 -65.10 -4.03
CA PHE A 66 -11.01 -64.03 -4.94
C PHE A 66 -11.56 -62.84 -4.16
N LYS A 67 -12.39 -63.07 -3.14
CA LYS A 67 -12.93 -62.03 -2.27
C LYS A 67 -11.82 -61.23 -1.59
N VAL A 68 -10.86 -61.90 -0.96
CA VAL A 68 -9.71 -61.25 -0.32
C VAL A 68 -8.89 -60.46 -1.34
N SER A 69 -8.66 -60.99 -2.54
CA SER A 69 -7.92 -60.28 -3.59
C SER A 69 -8.67 -59.04 -4.08
N ILE A 70 -9.99 -59.11 -4.25
CA ILE A 70 -10.82 -57.97 -4.66
C ILE A 70 -10.82 -56.91 -3.55
N GLU A 71 -11.00 -57.30 -2.29
CA GLU A 71 -10.96 -56.38 -1.15
C GLU A 71 -9.63 -55.63 -1.07
N ALA A 72 -8.51 -56.32 -1.28
CA ALA A 72 -7.18 -55.70 -1.32
C ALA A 72 -7.06 -54.68 -2.47
N VAL A 73 -7.43 -55.07 -3.69
CA VAL A 73 -7.33 -54.19 -4.88
C VAL A 73 -8.24 -52.96 -4.75
N VAL A 74 -9.48 -53.14 -4.29
CA VAL A 74 -10.42 -52.04 -4.08
C VAL A 74 -9.91 -51.12 -2.99
N THR A 75 -9.44 -51.66 -1.87
CA THR A 75 -8.89 -50.87 -0.76
C THR A 75 -7.70 -50.03 -1.21
N ASP A 76 -6.76 -50.62 -1.95
CA ASP A 76 -5.58 -49.91 -2.44
C ASP A 76 -5.94 -48.86 -3.50
N SER A 77 -6.85 -49.20 -4.42
CA SER A 77 -7.35 -48.25 -5.42
C SER A 77 -8.04 -47.04 -4.77
N VAL A 78 -8.87 -47.27 -3.74
CA VAL A 78 -9.57 -46.19 -3.02
C VAL A 78 -8.57 -45.36 -2.23
N LYS A 79 -7.64 -45.97 -1.49
CA LYS A 79 -6.59 -45.26 -0.75
C LYS A 79 -5.77 -44.37 -1.68
N ASN A 80 -5.33 -44.90 -2.82
CA ASN A 80 -4.55 -44.14 -3.79
C ASN A 80 -5.34 -42.98 -4.37
N ALA A 81 -6.61 -43.20 -4.75
CA ALA A 81 -7.46 -42.12 -5.26
C ALA A 81 -7.68 -41.02 -4.22
N VAL A 82 -7.93 -41.37 -2.96
CA VAL A 82 -8.11 -40.42 -1.85
C VAL A 82 -6.82 -39.65 -1.58
N ASN A 83 -5.67 -40.32 -1.52
CA ASN A 83 -4.38 -39.68 -1.29
C ASN A 83 -4.05 -38.67 -2.41
N LEU A 84 -4.26 -39.03 -3.68
CA LEU A 84 -4.04 -38.13 -4.81
C LEU A 84 -4.94 -36.88 -4.76
N VAL A 85 -6.19 -37.02 -4.31
CA VAL A 85 -7.09 -35.87 -4.14
C VAL A 85 -6.65 -35.00 -2.97
N LEU A 86 -6.29 -35.60 -1.84
CA LEU A 86 -5.82 -34.88 -0.66
C LEU A 86 -4.53 -34.10 -0.95
N GLU A 87 -3.54 -34.73 -1.59
CA GLU A 87 -2.29 -34.08 -1.97
C GLU A 87 -2.54 -32.89 -2.91
N ARG A 88 -3.46 -33.05 -3.87
CA ARG A 88 -3.84 -31.97 -4.79
C ARG A 88 -4.48 -30.80 -4.07
N GLU A 89 -5.46 -31.05 -3.20
CA GLU A 89 -6.17 -29.98 -2.50
C GLU A 89 -5.29 -29.30 -1.44
N ILE A 90 -4.43 -30.06 -0.74
CA ILE A 90 -3.42 -29.49 0.16
C ILE A 90 -2.47 -28.60 -0.62
N CYS A 91 -1.96 -29.06 -1.77
CA CYS A 91 -1.05 -28.27 -2.59
C CYS A 91 -1.70 -26.96 -3.05
N LYS A 92 -2.94 -27.01 -3.57
CA LYS A 92 -3.70 -25.81 -3.96
C LYS A 92 -3.89 -24.84 -2.80
N LEU A 93 -4.26 -25.37 -1.62
CA LEU A 93 -4.47 -24.56 -0.43
C LEU A 93 -3.18 -23.88 0.02
N THR A 94 -2.07 -24.63 0.07
CA THR A 94 -0.75 -24.10 0.44
C THR A 94 -0.31 -23.00 -0.52
N THR A 95 -0.48 -23.19 -1.83
CA THR A 95 -0.14 -22.15 -2.82
C THR A 95 -1.02 -20.91 -2.62
N SER A 96 -2.34 -21.07 -2.49
CA SER A 96 -3.24 -19.93 -2.28
C SER A 96 -2.94 -19.16 -0.99
N ILE A 97 -2.61 -19.85 0.10
CA ILE A 97 -2.22 -19.23 1.37
C ILE A 97 -0.91 -18.45 1.19
N ASN A 98 0.10 -19.03 0.54
CA ASN A 98 1.36 -18.34 0.31
C ASN A 98 1.18 -17.09 -0.55
N ASP A 99 0.36 -17.16 -1.60
CA ASP A 99 0.08 -16.01 -2.46
C ASP A 99 -0.60 -14.89 -1.69
N THR A 100 -1.61 -15.22 -0.87
CA THR A 100 -2.31 -14.23 -0.05
C THR A 100 -1.41 -13.62 1.03
N LEU A 101 -0.54 -14.40 1.66
CA LEU A 101 0.45 -13.90 2.63
C LEU A 101 1.47 -12.97 1.96
N ASN A 102 1.96 -13.32 0.77
CA ASN A 102 2.89 -12.48 0.02
C ASN A 102 2.24 -11.15 -0.39
N GLN A 103 1.00 -11.19 -0.88
CA GLN A 103 0.25 -9.98 -1.19
C GLN A 103 -0.01 -9.12 0.06
N PHE A 104 -0.32 -9.75 1.19
CA PHE A 104 -0.52 -9.05 2.45
C PHE A 104 0.76 -8.36 2.92
N ASN A 105 1.90 -9.07 2.92
CA ASN A 105 3.20 -8.50 3.28
C ASN A 105 3.57 -7.33 2.37
N LEU A 106 3.32 -7.43 1.06
CA LEU A 106 3.54 -6.32 0.13
C LEU A 106 2.69 -5.11 0.49
N ARG A 107 1.40 -5.30 0.78
CA ARG A 107 0.50 -4.20 1.20
C ARG A 107 0.92 -3.59 2.53
N LEU A 108 1.38 -4.40 3.47
CA LEU A 108 1.85 -3.95 4.78
C LEU A 108 3.11 -3.09 4.63
N ASN A 109 4.06 -3.52 3.80
CA ASN A 109 5.26 -2.73 3.50
C ASN A 109 4.91 -1.40 2.84
N ASN A 110 4.03 -1.41 1.83
CA ASN A 110 3.58 -0.17 1.18
C ASN A 110 2.87 0.77 2.17
N MET A 111 2.11 0.22 3.11
CA MET A 111 1.46 1.01 4.16
C MET A 111 2.49 1.63 5.11
N HIS A 112 3.51 0.87 5.51
CA HIS A 112 4.59 1.35 6.34
C HIS A 112 5.38 2.48 5.65
N ASP A 113 5.67 2.34 4.36
CA ASP A 113 6.33 3.39 3.58
C ASP A 113 5.48 4.67 3.51
N SER A 114 4.16 4.52 3.34
CA SER A 114 3.21 5.64 3.36
C SER A 114 3.16 6.32 4.73
N GLU A 115 3.17 5.56 5.82
CA GLU A 115 3.19 6.08 7.19
C GLU A 115 4.47 6.89 7.44
N ASN A 116 5.63 6.35 7.07
CA ASN A 116 6.92 7.02 7.19
C ASN A 116 6.94 8.32 6.37
N TYR A 117 6.43 8.29 5.15
CA TYR A 117 6.32 9.49 4.31
C TYR A 117 5.42 10.55 4.96
N MET A 118 4.26 10.16 5.47
CA MET A 118 3.33 11.07 6.15
C MET A 118 3.92 11.67 7.42
N SER A 119 4.57 10.83 8.24
CA SER A 119 5.25 11.25 9.47
C SER A 119 6.34 12.29 9.20
N ASN A 120 7.20 12.02 8.21
CA ASN A 120 8.25 12.96 7.79
C ASN A 120 7.67 14.29 7.29
N ARG A 121 6.58 14.23 6.52
CA ARG A 121 5.91 15.43 6.00
C ARG A 121 5.25 16.24 7.13
N GLN A 122 4.68 15.57 8.12
CA GLN A 122 4.10 16.20 9.30
C GLN A 122 5.17 16.93 10.10
N HIS A 123 6.31 16.27 10.38
CA HIS A 123 7.44 16.91 11.07
C HIS A 123 7.96 18.16 10.33
N ALA A 124 8.04 18.11 8.99
CA ALA A 124 8.44 19.26 8.20
C ALA A 124 7.44 20.43 8.29
N PHE A 125 6.14 20.13 8.34
CA PHE A 125 5.11 21.15 8.54
C PHE A 125 5.17 21.76 9.93
N ASP A 126 5.32 20.95 10.98
CA ASP A 126 5.42 21.43 12.36
C ASP A 126 6.64 22.34 12.55
N ALA A 127 7.79 21.96 11.98
CA ALA A 127 8.99 22.78 12.01
C ALA A 127 8.77 24.13 11.32
N ARG A 128 8.15 24.13 10.13
CA ARG A 128 7.86 25.36 9.38
C ARG A 128 6.84 26.23 10.09
N LEU A 129 5.82 25.64 10.70
CA LEU A 129 4.81 26.35 11.47
C LEU A 129 5.44 27.07 12.66
N LYS A 130 6.30 26.37 13.42
CA LYS A 130 7.04 26.95 14.53
C LYS A 130 7.88 28.16 14.10
N THR A 131 8.62 28.05 12.99
CA THR A 131 9.39 29.19 12.46
C THR A 131 8.49 30.37 12.09
N LEU A 132 7.34 30.12 11.47
CA LEU A 132 6.39 31.18 11.12
C LEU A 132 5.78 31.87 12.34
N GLU A 133 5.50 31.12 13.41
CA GLU A 133 5.01 31.66 14.67
C GLU A 133 6.06 32.56 15.34
N GLU A 134 7.32 32.11 15.40
CA GLU A 134 8.44 32.90 15.91
C GLU A 134 8.66 34.19 15.08
N ASP A 135 8.61 34.10 13.74
CA ASP A 135 8.69 35.26 12.84
C ASP A 135 7.53 36.23 13.00
N SER A 136 6.33 35.71 13.24
CA SER A 136 5.13 36.53 13.48
C SER A 136 5.26 37.33 14.77
N LEU A 137 5.76 36.71 15.84
CA LEU A 137 6.02 37.40 17.11
C LEU A 137 7.07 38.50 16.95
N ARG A 138 8.20 38.20 16.31
CA ARG A 138 9.26 39.20 16.03
C ARG A 138 8.74 40.39 15.22
N ARG A 139 7.92 40.15 14.20
CA ARG A 139 7.34 41.24 13.38
C ARG A 139 6.39 42.14 14.15
N LYS A 140 5.73 41.67 15.20
CA LYS A 140 4.86 42.51 16.04
C LYS A 140 5.66 43.50 16.91
N GLU A 141 6.91 43.18 17.23
CA GLU A 141 7.77 44.03 18.04
C GLU A 141 8.41 45.18 17.24
N VAL A 142 8.61 45.02 15.93
CA VAL A 142 9.27 46.05 15.11
C VAL A 142 8.46 47.36 15.05
N PRO A 143 7.14 47.37 14.79
CA PRO A 143 6.35 48.61 14.76
C PRO A 143 6.35 49.35 16.10
N THR A 144 6.32 48.62 17.22
CA THR A 144 6.34 49.24 18.55
C THR A 144 7.69 49.86 18.84
N GLN A 145 8.79 49.18 18.47
CA GLN A 145 10.14 49.73 18.57
C GLN A 145 10.33 50.96 17.68
N LEU A 146 9.83 50.93 16.45
CA LEU A 146 9.87 52.08 15.53
C LEU A 146 9.10 53.27 16.11
N SER A 147 7.87 53.07 16.58
CA SER A 147 7.07 54.12 17.19
C SER A 147 7.75 54.73 18.43
N MET A 148 8.38 53.91 19.27
CA MET A 148 9.17 54.40 20.40
C MET A 148 10.38 55.22 19.95
N LEU A 149 11.04 54.81 18.86
CA LEU A 149 12.22 55.48 18.33
C LEU A 149 11.85 56.82 17.68
N GLU A 150 10.76 56.86 16.90
CA GLU A 150 10.17 58.08 16.34
C GLU A 150 9.84 59.07 17.46
N SER A 151 9.12 58.63 18.49
CA SER A 151 8.79 59.49 19.64
C SER A 151 10.04 60.03 20.35
N LYS A 152 11.11 59.22 20.45
CA LYS A 152 12.37 59.66 21.04
C LYS A 152 13.09 60.69 20.17
N ILE A 153 13.06 60.52 18.84
CA ILE A 153 13.62 61.48 17.89
C ILE A 153 12.87 62.81 18.01
N ASP A 154 11.53 62.77 17.98
CA ASP A 154 10.69 63.97 18.11
C ASP A 154 10.99 64.72 19.42
N MET A 155 11.11 63.99 20.53
CA MET A 155 11.47 64.58 21.82
C MET A 155 12.85 65.24 21.77
N MET A 156 13.84 64.58 21.17
CA MET A 156 15.20 65.14 21.03
C MET A 156 15.21 66.39 20.14
N GLU A 157 14.47 66.39 19.03
CA GLU A 157 14.33 67.55 18.15
C GLU A 157 13.65 68.73 18.87
N GLN A 158 12.58 68.45 19.62
CA GLN A 158 11.89 69.46 20.43
C GLN A 158 12.82 70.02 21.51
N GLN A 159 13.60 69.17 22.19
CA GLN A 159 14.55 69.60 23.21
C GLN A 159 15.62 70.54 22.64
N VAL A 160 16.11 70.29 21.42
CA VAL A 160 17.07 71.18 20.74
C VAL A 160 16.43 72.54 20.39
N ARG A 161 15.11 72.58 20.14
CA ARG A 161 14.38 73.83 19.84
C ARG A 161 13.83 74.54 21.06
N GLN A 162 13.89 73.93 22.25
CA GLN A 162 13.29 74.46 23.47
C GLN A 162 13.84 75.84 23.88
N SER A 163 15.10 76.12 23.54
CA SER A 163 15.75 77.41 23.82
C SER A 163 15.72 78.39 22.64
N ASN A 164 15.10 78.01 21.52
CA ASN A 164 14.97 78.87 20.36
C ASN A 164 13.74 79.76 20.54
N VAL A 165 13.93 81.07 20.36
CA VAL A 165 12.83 82.05 20.39
C VAL A 165 12.66 82.60 18.99
N GLU A 166 11.46 82.44 18.42
CA GLU A 166 11.11 83.01 17.13
C GLU A 166 10.38 84.35 17.32
N ILE A 167 10.95 85.41 16.75
CA ILE A 167 10.34 86.75 16.75
C ILE A 167 9.85 87.02 15.34
N VAL A 168 8.52 86.96 15.16
CA VAL A 168 7.86 87.24 13.88
C VAL A 168 7.50 88.73 13.75
N ASN A 169 7.24 89.16 12.51
CA ASN A 169 6.81 90.53 12.18
C ASN A 169 7.80 91.65 12.53
N LEU A 170 9.10 91.33 12.59
CA LEU A 170 10.15 92.31 12.81
C LEU A 170 10.57 92.92 11.44
N PRO A 171 10.42 94.24 11.21
CA PRO A 171 10.82 94.87 9.95
C PRO A 171 12.28 94.59 9.61
N GLU A 172 12.58 94.34 8.33
CA GLU A 172 13.93 94.03 7.86
C GLU A 172 14.62 95.29 7.33
N ARG A 173 15.88 95.49 7.71
CA ARG A 173 16.73 96.59 7.22
C ARG A 173 18.08 96.02 6.80
N ARG A 174 18.67 96.57 5.73
CA ARG A 174 20.04 96.21 5.33
C ARG A 174 21.02 96.61 6.44
N ASP A 175 22.00 95.75 6.70
CA ASP A 175 23.07 95.94 7.68
C ASP A 175 22.58 96.20 9.11
N GLU A 176 21.49 95.55 9.52
CA GLU A 176 20.97 95.67 10.88
C GLU A 176 21.79 94.86 11.90
N ASN A 177 21.89 95.38 13.13
CA ASN A 177 22.47 94.66 14.26
C ASN A 177 21.37 93.94 15.04
N LEU A 178 21.19 92.64 14.76
CA LEU A 178 20.13 91.83 15.39
C LEU A 178 20.26 91.72 16.92
N ILE A 179 21.48 91.73 17.45
CA ILE A 179 21.73 91.70 18.89
C ILE A 179 21.19 92.99 19.54
N ALA A 180 21.50 94.15 18.94
CA ALA A 180 21.00 95.44 19.43
C ALA A 180 19.47 95.51 19.37
N VAL A 181 18.85 94.97 18.32
CA VAL A 181 17.39 94.87 18.21
C VAL A 181 16.81 94.03 19.35
N LEU A 182 17.41 92.87 19.63
CA LEU A 182 16.96 91.99 20.72
C LEU A 182 17.10 92.64 22.11
N GLN A 183 18.20 93.34 22.37
CA GLN A 183 18.41 94.11 23.61
C GLN A 183 17.36 95.22 23.78
N ASN A 184 17.00 95.91 22.70
CA ASN A 184 15.95 96.93 22.71
C ASN A 184 14.58 96.32 23.02
N ILE A 185 14.23 95.19 22.39
CA ILE A 185 12.99 94.46 22.67
C ILE A 185 12.95 94.05 24.15
N GLY A 186 14.01 93.42 24.65
CA GLY A 186 14.14 93.03 26.06
C GLY A 186 13.92 94.19 27.02
N SER A 187 14.53 95.35 26.71
CA SER A 187 14.37 96.57 27.50
C SER A 187 12.91 97.08 27.52
N ILE A 188 12.22 97.03 26.37
CA ILE A 188 10.81 97.45 26.24
C ILE A 188 9.89 96.54 27.06
N ILE A 189 10.11 95.23 27.05
CA ILE A 189 9.31 94.25 27.81
C ILE A 189 9.74 94.09 29.28
N LYS A 190 10.69 94.92 29.75
CA LYS A 190 11.28 94.85 31.11
C LYS A 190 11.96 93.52 31.43
N HIS A 191 12.50 92.87 30.42
CA HIS A 191 13.30 91.65 30.54
C HIS A 191 14.62 91.83 29.76
N PRO A 192 15.65 92.45 30.37
CA PRO A 192 16.90 92.74 29.68
C PRO A 192 17.60 91.45 29.26
N ILE A 193 18.01 91.37 27.98
CA ILE A 193 18.69 90.22 27.40
C ILE A 193 20.17 90.55 27.29
N ASN A 194 21.05 89.75 27.92
CA ASN A 194 22.49 89.95 27.79
C ASN A 194 23.01 89.30 26.50
N PRO A 195 23.94 89.94 25.77
CA PRO A 195 24.54 89.35 24.58
C PRO A 195 25.26 88.02 24.84
N ALA A 196 25.79 87.82 26.04
CA ALA A 196 26.46 86.57 26.43
C ALA A 196 25.50 85.37 26.54
N ASP A 197 24.21 85.63 26.73
CA ASP A 197 23.17 84.60 26.81
C ASP A 197 22.65 84.19 25.42
N ILE A 198 23.06 84.90 24.36
CA ILE A 198 22.66 84.64 22.98
C ILE A 198 23.68 83.73 22.32
N VAL A 199 23.28 82.48 22.04
CA VAL A 199 24.15 81.52 21.32
C VAL A 199 24.27 81.88 19.84
N SER A 200 23.15 82.19 19.19
CA SER A 200 23.12 82.66 17.80
C SER A 200 21.85 83.45 17.51
N VAL A 201 21.93 84.39 16.56
CA VAL A 201 20.78 85.15 16.08
C VAL A 201 20.90 85.33 14.57
N HIS A 202 19.83 85.04 13.84
CA HIS A 202 19.79 85.18 12.40
C HIS A 202 18.34 85.39 11.93
N ARG A 203 18.17 85.97 10.73
CA ARG A 203 16.88 85.98 10.05
C ARG A 203 16.62 84.59 9.47
N VAL A 204 15.40 84.10 9.64
CA VAL A 204 14.96 82.87 8.98
C VAL A 204 14.59 83.21 7.53
N PRO A 205 15.19 82.54 6.52
CA PRO A 205 14.81 82.77 5.13
C PRO A 205 13.31 82.50 4.92
N HIS A 206 12.60 83.50 4.41
CA HIS A 206 11.23 83.27 3.96
C HIS A 206 11.27 82.41 2.70
N MET A 207 10.76 81.18 2.77
CA MET A 207 10.51 80.40 1.57
C MET A 207 9.47 81.14 0.72
N VAL A 208 9.93 81.79 -0.35
CA VAL A 208 9.04 82.24 -1.43
C VAL A 208 8.46 80.97 -2.04
N LYS A 209 7.14 80.78 -1.94
CA LYS A 209 6.42 79.68 -2.59
C LYS A 209 6.42 79.89 -4.11
N SER A 210 7.56 79.67 -4.74
CA SER A 210 7.67 79.33 -6.15
C SER A 210 8.36 77.97 -6.17
N ASP A 211 7.61 76.96 -6.63
CA ASP A 211 7.97 75.55 -6.77
C ASP A 211 7.64 74.64 -5.56
N GLN A 212 6.34 74.37 -5.39
CA GLN A 212 5.88 73.02 -5.03
C GLN A 212 6.23 72.06 -6.19
N LEU A 213 7.50 71.69 -6.31
CA LEU A 213 7.89 70.54 -7.11
C LEU A 213 7.69 69.28 -6.25
N LEU A 214 6.54 68.66 -6.48
CA LEU A 214 6.28 67.22 -6.44
C LEU A 214 7.42 66.39 -5.79
N ILE A 215 7.34 66.20 -4.46
CA ILE A 215 7.84 64.95 -3.90
C ILE A 215 6.70 63.96 -4.11
N SER A 216 6.69 63.35 -5.30
CA SER A 216 6.02 62.09 -5.51
C SER A 216 6.59 61.10 -4.50
N GLU A 217 5.72 60.57 -3.65
CA GLU A 217 5.89 59.27 -3.03
C GLU A 217 6.38 58.29 -4.10
N ASN A 218 7.58 57.75 -3.92
CA ASN A 218 8.02 56.56 -4.62
C ASN A 218 8.23 55.47 -3.58
N CYS A 219 7.64 54.32 -3.89
CA CYS A 219 7.61 53.04 -3.19
C CYS A 219 8.84 52.67 -2.35
#